data_AF-A0A353FHA6-F1
#
_entry.id   AF-A0A353FHA6-F1
#
_cell.length_a   1.000
_cell.length_b   1.000
_cell.length_c   1.000
_cell.angle_alpha   90.00
_cell.angle_beta   90.00
_cell.angle_gamma   90.00
#
_symmetry.space_group_name_H-M   'P 1'
#
loop_
_entity.id
_entity.type
_entity.pdbx_description
1 polymer ?
#
loop_
_entity_poly.entity_id
_entity_poly.type
_entity_poly.pdbx_seq_one_letter_code
_entity_poly.pdbx_strand_id
1 'polypeptide(L)'
;DPLSDTTSKGEAAKTIFIQAENYLSMLPSHLEGYEIQLVGYGNREDVFKQNGYHLRLIRISPLTLKNGQFQITLSSYNAELKRRKHLDLALSDWTIVLFNFKDGHLIYSETKRGGV
;
A
#
# COMPACT_ATOMS: atom_id res chain seq x y z
N ASP A 1 -5.61 -21.53 -40.43
CA ASP A 1 -6.58 -21.09 -39.41
C ASP A 1 -5.88 -20.31 -38.31
N PRO A 2 -6.26 -19.04 -38.10
CA PRO A 2 -5.68 -18.20 -37.07
C PRO A 2 -6.28 -18.56 -35.71
N LEU A 3 -5.40 -18.72 -34.71
CA LEU A 3 -5.75 -18.92 -33.32
C LEU A 3 -6.50 -17.70 -32.79
N SER A 4 -7.75 -17.92 -32.42
CA SER A 4 -8.65 -16.94 -31.84
C SER A 4 -8.07 -16.33 -30.58
N ASP A 5 -7.86 -15.03 -30.68
CA ASP A 5 -7.59 -14.09 -29.61
C ASP A 5 -8.79 -14.07 -28.64
N THR A 6 -8.76 -14.91 -27.61
CA THR A 6 -9.70 -14.80 -26.48
C THR A 6 -9.28 -13.63 -25.60
N THR A 7 -9.75 -12.46 -26.03
CA THR A 7 -10.04 -11.28 -25.20
C THR A 7 -10.40 -11.68 -23.77
N SER A 8 -9.49 -11.41 -22.82
CA SER A 8 -9.85 -11.43 -21.41
C SER A 8 -10.81 -10.26 -21.17
N LYS A 9 -12.03 -10.63 -20.80
CA LYS A 9 -13.10 -9.73 -20.36
C LYS A 9 -12.52 -8.83 -19.25
N GLY A 10 -12.50 -7.52 -19.49
CA GLY A 10 -11.86 -6.53 -18.62
C GLY A 10 -12.33 -6.60 -17.16
N GLU A 11 -11.55 -7.27 -16.32
CA GLU A 11 -11.60 -7.09 -14.87
C GLU A 11 -10.93 -5.73 -14.62
N ALA A 12 -11.66 -4.78 -14.03
CA ALA A 12 -11.06 -3.51 -13.64
C ALA A 12 -9.84 -3.80 -12.76
N ALA A 13 -8.69 -3.24 -13.12
CA ALA A 13 -7.46 -3.42 -12.36
C ALA A 13 -7.71 -3.07 -10.89
N LYS A 14 -7.30 -3.95 -9.97
CA LYS A 14 -7.46 -3.70 -8.53
C LYS A 14 -6.40 -2.67 -8.11
N THR A 15 -6.84 -1.52 -7.60
CA THR A 15 -5.93 -0.45 -7.16
C THR A 15 -5.57 -0.61 -5.67
N ILE A 16 -4.29 -0.47 -5.35
CA ILE A 16 -3.76 -0.37 -3.99
C ILE A 16 -3.46 1.10 -3.72
N PHE A 17 -4.17 1.67 -2.74
CA PHE A 17 -3.96 3.05 -2.31
C PHE A 17 -2.91 3.10 -1.21
N ILE A 18 -1.80 3.79 -1.45
CA ILE A 18 -0.71 3.93 -0.48
C ILE A 18 -0.56 5.40 -0.12
N GLN A 19 -0.45 5.73 1.17
CA GLN A 19 -0.15 7.11 1.58
C GLN A 19 1.20 7.53 1.00
N ALA A 20 1.21 8.66 0.29
CA ALA A 20 2.42 9.18 -0.32
C ALA A 20 3.42 9.64 0.75
N GLU A 21 4.65 9.15 0.64
CA GLU A 21 5.81 9.54 1.46
C GLU A 21 7.04 9.62 0.55
N ASN A 22 7.99 10.52 0.84
CA ASN A 22 9.12 10.79 -0.07
C ASN A 22 9.98 9.54 -0.37
N TYR A 23 10.19 8.67 0.62
CA TYR A 23 10.95 7.43 0.46
C TYR A 23 10.21 6.35 -0.34
N LEU A 24 8.93 6.57 -0.67
CA LEU A 24 8.11 5.68 -1.51
C LEU A 24 7.99 6.18 -2.95
N SER A 25 8.65 7.28 -3.31
CA SER A 25 8.58 7.89 -4.65
C SER A 25 9.05 6.96 -5.79
N MET A 26 9.86 5.94 -5.47
CA MET A 26 10.35 4.97 -6.43
C MET A 26 9.52 3.67 -6.46
N LEU A 27 8.38 3.60 -5.77
CA LEU A 27 7.49 2.46 -5.91
C LEU A 27 7.02 2.34 -7.37
N PRO A 28 6.96 1.13 -7.93
CA PRO A 28 6.43 0.94 -9.27
C PRO A 28 4.94 1.31 -9.29
N SER A 29 4.45 1.81 -10.42
CA SER A 29 3.02 2.10 -10.59
C SER A 29 2.16 0.83 -10.71
N HIS A 30 2.79 -0.32 -10.94
CA HIS A 30 2.12 -1.62 -11.06
C HIS A 30 2.93 -2.71 -10.34
N LEU A 31 2.24 -3.63 -9.67
CA LEU A 31 2.84 -4.78 -9.01
C LEU A 31 1.87 -5.96 -9.05
N GLU A 32 2.28 -7.08 -9.65
CA GLU A 32 1.50 -8.34 -9.67
C GLU A 32 0.02 -8.15 -10.12
N GLY A 33 -0.20 -7.34 -11.16
CA GLY A 33 -1.53 -7.05 -11.71
C GLY A 33 -2.35 -6.02 -10.92
N TYR A 34 -1.79 -5.43 -9.87
CA TYR A 34 -2.37 -4.31 -9.13
C TYR A 34 -1.79 -2.99 -9.62
N GLU A 35 -2.63 -1.97 -9.72
CA GLU A 35 -2.18 -0.58 -9.86
C GLU A 35 -1.83 -0.04 -8.47
N ILE A 36 -0.70 0.65 -8.34
CA ILE A 36 -0.30 1.33 -7.12
C ILE A 36 -0.56 2.83 -7.30
N GLN A 37 -1.45 3.37 -6.48
CA GLN A 37 -1.77 4.79 -6.48
C GLN A 37 -1.30 5.46 -5.17
N LEU A 38 -0.36 6.39 -5.29
CA LEU A 38 0.12 7.19 -4.17
C LEU A 38 -0.88 8.31 -3.84
N VAL A 39 -1.31 8.39 -2.59
CA VAL A 39 -2.30 9.34 -2.07
C VAL A 39 -1.61 10.38 -1.19
N GLY A 40 -1.31 11.54 -1.77
CA GLY A 40 -0.70 12.69 -1.10
C GLY A 40 -1.69 13.84 -0.91
N TYR A 41 -1.28 14.92 -0.25
CA TYR A 41 -2.15 16.08 -0.02
C TYR A 41 -2.69 16.70 -1.32
N GLY A 42 -1.91 16.66 -2.41
CA GLY A 42 -2.27 17.28 -3.69
C GLY A 42 -3.36 16.55 -4.47
N ASN A 43 -3.55 15.23 -4.27
CA ASN A 43 -4.53 14.43 -5.00
C ASN A 43 -5.56 13.71 -4.10
N ARG A 44 -5.43 13.81 -2.77
CA ARG A 44 -6.27 13.10 -1.80
C ARG A 44 -7.76 13.29 -2.05
N GLU A 45 -8.21 14.51 -2.24
CA GLU A 45 -9.63 14.81 -2.39
C GLU A 45 -10.22 14.13 -3.63
N ASP A 46 -9.52 14.22 -4.77
CA ASP A 46 -9.96 13.62 -6.02
C ASP A 46 -9.98 12.09 -5.93
N VAL A 47 -8.93 11.49 -5.37
CA VAL A 47 -8.85 10.03 -5.16
C VAL A 47 -10.00 9.54 -4.28
N PHE A 48 -10.25 10.18 -3.14
CA PHE A 48 -11.34 9.79 -2.25
C PHE A 48 -12.70 9.99 -2.93
N LYS A 49 -12.92 11.10 -3.65
CA LYS A 49 -14.18 11.38 -4.34
C LYS A 49 -14.49 10.31 -5.40
N GLN A 50 -13.49 9.87 -6.16
CA GLN A 50 -13.63 8.79 -7.16
C GLN A 50 -14.00 7.43 -6.53
N ASN A 51 -13.68 7.25 -5.24
CA ASN A 51 -13.93 6.02 -4.49
C ASN A 51 -15.08 6.18 -3.46
N GLY A 52 -15.99 7.13 -3.66
CA GLY A 52 -17.15 7.30 -2.79
C GLY A 52 -16.82 7.81 -1.38
N TYR A 53 -15.72 8.55 -1.23
CA TYR A 53 -15.19 9.10 0.02
C TYR A 53 -14.68 8.08 1.04
N HIS A 54 -14.57 6.81 0.65
CA HIS A 54 -14.01 5.73 1.47
C HIS A 54 -12.96 4.94 0.67
N LEU A 55 -11.88 4.52 1.32
CA LEU A 55 -10.92 3.60 0.71
C LEU A 55 -10.13 2.82 1.76
N ARG A 56 -9.54 1.71 1.34
CA ARG A 56 -8.52 1.02 2.15
C ARG A 56 -7.17 1.67 1.87
N LEU A 57 -6.67 2.44 2.83
CA LEU A 57 -5.41 3.18 2.72
C LEU A 57 -4.29 2.40 3.42
N ILE A 58 -3.21 2.12 2.70
CA ILE A 58 -2.02 1.52 3.27
C ILE A 58 -1.02 2.61 3.64
N ARG A 59 -0.50 2.56 4.86
CA ARG A 59 0.69 3.32 5.27
C ARG A 59 1.85 2.35 5.37
N ILE A 60 2.95 2.65 4.68
CA ILE A 60 4.20 1.90 4.80
C ILE A 60 5.11 2.75 5.67
N SER A 61 5.68 2.20 6.74
CA SER A 61 6.68 2.89 7.56
C SER A 61 8.04 2.85 6.87
N PRO A 62 8.95 3.80 7.13
CA PRO A 62 10.33 3.64 6.70
C PRO A 62 10.96 2.40 7.35
N LEU A 63 12.06 1.92 6.77
CA LEU A 63 12.89 0.88 7.38
C LEU A 63 13.42 1.39 8.73
N THR A 64 13.18 0.62 9.79
CA THR A 64 13.63 0.96 11.15
C THR A 64 14.35 -0.22 11.79
N LEU A 65 15.29 0.06 12.70
CA LEU A 65 15.96 -0.96 13.51
C LEU A 65 15.28 -1.04 14.88
N LYS A 66 14.71 -2.21 15.21
CA LYS A 66 14.04 -2.45 16.50
C LYS A 66 14.50 -3.78 17.08
N ASN A 67 14.98 -3.77 18.32
CA ASN A 67 15.47 -4.97 19.03
C ASN A 67 16.51 -5.78 18.23
N GLY A 68 17.38 -5.10 17.47
CA GLY A 68 18.40 -5.75 16.64
C GLY A 68 17.92 -6.32 15.31
N GLN A 69 16.65 -6.13 14.94
CA GLN A 69 16.11 -6.52 13.64
C GLN A 69 15.64 -5.30 12.85
N PHE A 70 15.92 -5.31 11.55
CA PHE A 70 15.39 -4.31 10.63
C PHE A 70 13.94 -4.65 10.28
N GLN A 71 13.06 -3.66 10.24
CA GLN A 71 11.65 -3.89 9.99
C GLN A 71 10.99 -2.78 9.15
N ILE A 72 10.04 -3.19 8.33
CA ILE A 72 9.08 -2.33 7.62
C ILE A 72 7.68 -2.74 8.09
N THR A 73 6.86 -1.77 8.48
CA THR A 73 5.47 -2.01 8.87
C THR A 73 4.54 -1.46 7.80
N LEU A 74 3.61 -2.28 7.35
CA LEU A 74 2.49 -1.90 6.51
C LEU A 74 1.24 -1.89 7.41
N SER A 75 0.56 -0.76 7.49
CA SER A 75 -0.67 -0.60 8.26
C SER A 75 -1.81 -0.26 7.31
N SER A 76 -2.84 -1.10 7.29
CA SER A 76 -4.04 -0.93 6.48
C SER A 76 -5.12 -0.23 7.31
N TYR A 77 -5.68 0.83 6.76
CA TYR A 77 -6.76 1.59 7.39
C TYR A 77 -8.00 1.58 6.53
N ASN A 78 -9.16 1.42 7.14
CA ASN A 78 -10.41 1.87 6.56
C ASN A 78 -10.45 3.39 6.73
N ALA A 79 -10.24 4.11 5.62
CA ALA A 79 -10.10 5.55 5.60
C ALA A 79 -11.38 6.20 5.06
N GLU A 80 -11.81 7.28 5.71
CA GLU A 80 -12.93 8.11 5.28
C GLU A 80 -12.49 9.57 5.20
N LEU A 81 -12.77 10.24 4.08
CA LEU A 81 -12.57 11.67 3.96
C LEU A 81 -13.87 12.42 4.30
N LYS A 82 -13.91 12.96 5.52
CA LYS A 82 -15.04 13.74 6.04
C LYS A 82 -15.02 15.18 5.53
N ARG A 83 -16.10 15.90 5.85
CA ARG A 83 -16.22 17.35 5.60
C ARG A 83 -15.00 18.11 6.11
N ARG A 84 -14.67 19.23 5.45
CA ARG A 84 -13.46 20.04 5.72
C ARG A 84 -12.14 19.28 5.54
N LYS A 85 -12.13 18.23 4.69
CA LYS A 85 -10.95 17.40 4.36
C LYS A 85 -10.34 16.69 5.56
N HIS A 86 -11.14 16.43 6.60
CA HIS A 86 -10.69 15.67 7.76
C HIS A 86 -10.62 14.19 7.42
N LEU A 87 -9.46 13.57 7.61
CA LEU A 87 -9.23 12.16 7.29
C LEU A 87 -9.42 11.32 8.56
N ASP A 88 -10.47 10.51 8.59
CA ASP A 88 -10.70 9.52 9.64
C ASP A 88 -10.08 8.18 9.25
N LEU A 89 -9.46 7.49 10.21
CA LEU A 89 -8.67 6.28 9.98
C LEU A 89 -8.97 5.25 11.06
N ALA A 90 -9.63 4.17 10.67
CA ALA A 90 -9.79 2.99 11.52
C ALA A 90 -8.76 1.92 11.09
N LEU A 91 -7.86 1.55 12.00
CA LEU A 91 -6.88 0.47 11.74
C LEU A 91 -7.63 -0.84 11.49
N SER A 92 -7.37 -1.47 10.35
CA SER A 92 -7.95 -2.76 9.96
C SER A 92 -6.97 -3.89 10.24
N ASP A 93 -5.78 -3.79 9.64
CA ASP A 93 -4.76 -4.82 9.74
C ASP A 93 -3.36 -4.20 9.71
N TRP A 94 -2.37 -4.99 10.07
CA TRP A 94 -0.98 -4.65 9.94
C TRP A 94 -0.13 -5.86 9.55
N THR A 95 0.95 -5.59 8.83
CA THR A 95 1.98 -6.54 8.44
C THR A 95 3.34 -5.97 8.78
N ILE A 96 4.18 -6.72 9.49
CA ILE A 96 5.58 -6.36 9.76
C ILE A 96 6.46 -7.32 8.97
N VAL A 97 7.30 -6.79 8.10
CA VAL A 97 8.32 -7.53 7.37
C VAL A 97 9.66 -7.34 8.08
N LEU A 98 10.25 -8.44 8.53
CA LEU A 98 11.48 -8.45 9.31
C LEU A 98 12.67 -8.90 8.45
N PHE A 99 13.81 -8.24 8.65
CA PHE A 99 15.05 -8.49 7.95
C PHE A 99 16.21 -8.63 8.94
N ASN A 100 17.08 -9.60 8.66
CA ASN A 100 18.39 -9.72 9.31
C ASN A 100 19.44 -9.03 8.45
N PHE A 101 20.46 -8.45 9.09
CA PHE A 101 21.59 -7.87 8.37
C PHE A 101 22.76 -8.85 8.35
N LYS A 102 23.18 -9.27 7.16
CA LYS A 102 24.29 -10.22 6.98
C LYS A 102 25.08 -9.84 5.73
N ASP A 103 26.40 -9.80 5.88
CA ASP A 103 27.35 -9.53 4.78
C ASP A 103 27.05 -8.23 4.00
N GLY A 104 26.59 -7.17 4.69
CA GLY A 104 26.24 -5.90 4.05
C GLY A 104 24.84 -5.85 3.44
N HIS A 105 24.06 -6.93 3.54
CA HIS A 105 22.75 -7.05 2.92
C HIS A 105 21.63 -7.27 3.95
N LEU A 106 20.45 -6.75 3.64
CA LEU A 106 19.22 -7.08 4.34
C LEU A 106 18.66 -8.38 3.74
N ILE A 107 18.56 -9.41 4.56
CA ILE A 107 18.01 -10.71 4.19
C ILE A 107 16.65 -10.82 4.85
N TYR A 108 15.62 -11.12 4.06
CA TYR A 108 14.30 -11.44 4.58
C TYR A 108 14.38 -12.52 5.67
N SER A 109 13.74 -12.26 6.81
CA SER A 109 13.70 -13.21 7.93
C SER A 109 12.32 -13.83 8.06
N GLU A 110 11.31 -13.00 8.28
CA GLU A 110 9.94 -13.46 8.49
C GLU A 110 8.92 -12.33 8.26
N THR A 111 7.64 -12.69 8.23
CA THR A 111 6.53 -11.75 8.18
C THR A 111 5.57 -12.02 9.32
N LYS A 112 5.30 -11.00 10.13
CA LYS A 112 4.29 -11.02 11.18
C LYS A 112 3.06 -10.28 10.71
N ARG A 113 1.88 -10.78 11.03
CA ARG A 113 0.59 -10.18 10.67
C ARG A 113 -0.29 -10.10 11.90
N GLY A 114 -1.15 -9.09 11.95
CA GLY A 114 -2.18 -8.95 12.96
C GLY A 114 -3.21 -7.91 12.54
N GLY A 115 -4.22 -7.67 13.35
CA GLY A 115 -5.32 -6.78 13.00
C GLY A 115 -6.43 -6.84 14.04
N VAL A 116 -7.44 -5.98 13.84
CA VAL A 116 -8.65 -5.87 14.67
C VAL A 116 -9.78 -6.65 14.01
#